data_AF-A0AAN8GUS5-F1
#
_entry.id   AF-A0AAN8GUS5-F1
#
_cell.length_a   1.000
_cell.length_b   1.000
_cell.length_c   1.000
_cell.angle_alpha   90.00
_cell.angle_beta   90.00
_cell.angle_gamma   90.00
#
_symmetry.space_group_name_H-M   'P 1'
#
loop_
_entity.id
_entity.type
_entity.pdbx_description
1 polymer ?
#
loop_
_entity_poly.entity_id
_entity_poly.type
_entity_poly.pdbx_seq_one_letter_code
_entity_poly.pdbx_strand_id
1 'polypeptide(L)'
;MKAYKKPDIPDRLHYRNNDRIQPIILIADEGWTIVLRGDELPRLGDHGYDNSLPSMHPFMAASGPSFRQGYRISSLQSVDIYPLMCKLLSLPPQPNNGTMTRARCLLAAESCWDVPLVIGLVVGVLLMLTAITVLFRYLSSRRPPGSRPFQRLQVDDDDDDDPMLE
;
A
#
# COMPACT_ATOMS: atom_id res chain seq x y z
N MET A 1 12.72 32.28 12.11
CA MET A 1 13.38 32.12 10.79
C MET A 1 14.53 31.14 10.92
N LYS A 2 14.90 30.47 9.83
CA LYS A 2 16.11 29.64 9.75
C LYS A 2 17.01 30.13 8.63
N ALA A 3 18.29 30.29 8.92
CA ALA A 3 19.31 30.68 7.97
C ALA A 3 20.17 29.46 7.61
N TYR A 4 20.42 29.25 6.33
CA TYR A 4 21.28 28.19 5.83
C TYR A 4 22.34 28.77 4.91
N LYS A 5 23.58 28.26 5.03
CA LYS A 5 24.49 28.31 3.89
C LYS A 5 23.98 27.29 2.86
N LYS A 6 24.18 27.55 1.58
CA LYS A 6 23.79 26.67 0.47
C LYS A 6 24.09 25.16 0.68
N PRO A 7 25.27 24.73 1.14
CA PRO A 7 25.53 23.30 1.40
C PRO A 7 24.71 22.72 2.56
N ASP A 8 24.28 23.55 3.50
CA ASP A 8 23.56 23.13 4.71
C ASP A 8 22.03 23.15 4.52
N ILE A 9 21.54 23.50 3.32
CA ILE A 9 20.11 23.49 3.00
C ILE A 9 19.58 22.05 3.07
N PRO A 10 18.51 21.78 3.84
CA PRO A 10 17.97 20.44 4.02
C PRO A 10 17.69 19.69 2.71
N ASP A 11 18.13 18.43 2.64
CA ASP A 11 17.99 17.57 1.45
C ASP A 11 16.57 17.50 0.90
N ARG A 12 15.56 17.42 1.78
CA ARG A 12 14.14 17.32 1.40
C ARG A 12 13.65 18.49 0.53
N LEU A 13 14.30 19.65 0.59
CA LEU A 13 13.93 20.82 -0.20
C LEU A 13 14.46 20.73 -1.63
N HIS A 14 15.47 19.89 -1.89
CA HIS A 14 16.16 19.78 -3.17
C HIS A 14 16.64 21.14 -3.73
N TYR A 15 16.94 22.10 -2.83
CA TYR A 15 17.16 23.51 -3.16
C TYR A 15 18.60 23.96 -2.93
N ARG A 16 19.59 23.20 -3.42
CA ARG A 16 21.02 23.60 -3.35
C ARG A 16 21.84 23.38 -4.61
N ASN A 17 21.42 22.51 -5.52
CA ASN A 17 22.23 22.05 -6.65
C ASN A 17 22.00 22.90 -7.92
N ASN A 18 22.12 24.23 -7.81
CA ASN A 18 22.03 25.13 -8.97
C ASN A 18 22.74 26.47 -8.68
N ASP A 19 23.47 27.01 -9.64
CA ASP A 19 24.22 28.27 -9.47
C ASP A 19 23.34 29.50 -9.22
N ARG A 20 22.07 29.46 -9.65
CA ARG A 20 21.10 30.53 -9.40
C ARG A 20 20.66 30.61 -7.93
N ILE A 21 20.86 29.54 -7.16
CA ILE A 21 20.58 29.53 -5.72
C ILE A 21 21.72 30.27 -5.00
N GLN A 22 21.36 31.32 -4.28
CA GLN A 22 22.31 32.20 -3.58
C GLN A 22 23.08 31.46 -2.47
N PRO A 23 24.27 31.96 -2.08
CA PRO A 23 25.10 31.30 -1.05
C PRO A 23 24.45 31.20 0.33
N ILE A 24 23.51 32.09 0.64
CA ILE A 24 22.76 32.14 1.90
C ILE A 24 21.27 32.20 1.56
N ILE A 25 20.50 31.31 2.18
CA ILE A 25 19.03 31.29 2.08
C ILE A 25 18.45 31.47 3.48
N LEU A 26 17.42 32.31 3.56
CA LEU A 26 16.63 32.52 4.76
C LEU A 26 15.23 31.97 4.51
N ILE A 27 14.78 31.07 5.38
CA ILE A 27 13.41 30.57 5.38
C ILE A 27 12.69 31.25 6.56
N ALA A 28 11.70 32.10 6.23
CA ALA A 28 10.85 32.73 7.22
C ALA A 28 9.98 31.69 7.93
N ASP A 29 9.64 31.95 9.19
CA ASP A 29 8.60 31.17 9.85
C ASP A 29 7.23 31.58 9.26
N GLU A 30 6.24 30.70 9.31
CA GLU A 30 4.91 30.98 8.77
C GLU A 30 4.33 32.28 9.33
N GLY A 31 3.82 33.15 8.44
CA GLY A 31 3.28 34.47 8.79
C GLY A 31 4.31 35.59 8.89
N TRP A 32 5.61 35.30 8.77
CA TRP A 32 6.67 36.31 8.82
C TRP A 32 7.20 36.66 7.43
N THR A 33 7.56 37.93 7.23
CA THR A 33 8.31 38.36 6.05
C THR A 33 9.70 38.83 6.45
N ILE A 34 10.70 38.50 5.65
CA ILE A 34 12.05 39.03 5.78
C ILE A 34 12.23 40.19 4.80
N VAL A 35 12.50 41.38 5.32
CA VAL A 35 12.78 42.60 4.55
C VAL A 35 14.16 43.14 4.90
N LEU A 36 14.77 43.88 3.97
CA LEU A 36 16.08 44.48 4.19
C LEU A 36 16.00 45.76 5.06
N ARG A 37 14.98 46.60 4.85
CA ARG A 37 14.68 47.82 5.62
C ARG A 37 13.18 48.12 5.54
N GLY A 38 12.64 48.79 6.56
CA GLY A 38 11.25 49.22 6.65
C GLY A 38 10.38 48.29 7.50
N ASP A 39 9.31 48.85 8.05
CA ASP A 39 8.54 48.22 9.14
C ASP A 39 7.13 47.81 8.68
N GLU A 40 6.69 48.31 7.52
CA GLU A 40 5.34 48.10 7.02
C GLU A 40 5.34 47.51 5.61
N LEU A 41 4.76 46.33 5.49
CA LEU A 41 4.28 45.79 4.24
C LEU A 41 2.77 45.60 4.41
N PRO A 42 1.90 46.29 3.64
CA PRO A 42 0.48 46.02 3.64
C PRO A 42 0.22 44.70 2.89
N ARG A 43 0.64 43.57 3.47
CA ARG A 43 0.40 42.22 2.95
C ARG A 43 -0.52 41.48 3.89
N LEU A 44 -1.73 41.19 3.40
CA LEU A 44 -2.75 40.41 4.10
C LEU A 44 -2.48 38.90 4.01
N GLY A 45 -1.64 38.47 3.07
CA GLY A 45 -1.22 37.08 2.88
C GLY A 45 0.07 37.01 2.05
N ASP A 46 0.82 35.93 2.23
CA ASP A 46 2.08 35.66 1.52
C ASP A 46 2.31 34.15 1.40
N HIS A 47 3.26 33.72 0.58
CA HIS A 47 3.61 32.32 0.37
C HIS A 47 5.10 32.13 0.07
N GLY A 48 5.55 30.88 -0.06
CA GLY A 48 6.97 30.56 -0.29
C GLY A 48 7.73 30.15 0.97
N TYR A 49 7.00 29.90 2.06
CA TYR A 49 7.51 29.28 3.27
C TYR A 49 7.91 27.82 3.05
N ASP A 50 8.28 27.15 4.13
CA ASP A 50 8.58 25.73 4.14
C ASP A 50 7.44 24.89 3.54
N ASN A 51 7.75 24.05 2.55
CA ASN A 51 6.76 23.26 1.82
C ASN A 51 6.12 22.14 2.64
N SER A 52 6.60 21.88 3.87
CA SER A 52 5.95 20.96 4.80
C SER A 52 4.76 21.58 5.56
N LEU A 53 4.58 22.89 5.46
CA LEU A 53 3.48 23.59 6.14
C LEU A 53 2.16 23.30 5.42
N PRO A 54 1.10 22.91 6.14
CA PRO A 54 -0.21 22.66 5.54
C PRO A 54 -0.79 23.84 4.76
N SER A 55 -0.50 25.08 5.16
CA SER A 55 -0.91 26.30 4.44
C SER A 55 -0.24 26.47 3.08
N MET A 56 0.91 25.83 2.85
CA MET A 56 1.62 25.83 1.58
C MET A 56 1.23 24.65 0.67
N HIS A 57 0.35 23.76 1.12
CA HIS A 57 -0.11 22.64 0.32
C HIS A 57 -1.22 23.09 -0.66
N PRO A 58 -1.02 22.94 -1.98
CA PRO A 58 -2.06 23.26 -2.95
C PRO A 58 -3.17 22.20 -2.92
N PHE A 59 -4.37 22.60 -3.37
CA PHE A 59 -5.47 21.68 -3.60
C PHE A 59 -5.27 20.89 -4.90
N MET A 60 -5.70 19.62 -4.91
CA MET A 60 -5.75 18.78 -6.10
C MET A 60 -7.10 18.07 -6.19
N ALA A 61 -7.75 18.16 -7.36
CA ALA A 61 -8.86 17.31 -7.74
C ALA A 61 -8.65 16.78 -9.16
N ALA A 62 -9.08 15.54 -9.39
CA ALA A 62 -9.03 14.90 -10.70
C ALA A 62 -10.35 14.15 -10.93
N SER A 63 -10.88 14.25 -12.14
CA SER A 63 -12.10 13.57 -12.56
C SER A 63 -11.97 13.12 -14.00
N GLY A 64 -12.49 11.93 -14.29
CA GLY A 64 -12.43 11.32 -15.61
C GLY A 64 -12.45 9.79 -15.53
N PRO A 65 -12.63 9.11 -16.67
CA PRO A 65 -12.81 7.65 -16.72
C PRO A 65 -11.56 6.88 -16.26
N SER A 66 -10.38 7.47 -16.38
CA SER A 66 -9.13 6.86 -15.92
C SER A 66 -8.93 6.94 -14.42
N PHE A 67 -9.63 7.83 -13.72
CA PHE A 67 -9.50 8.04 -12.28
C PHE A 67 -10.53 7.23 -11.50
N ARG A 68 -10.16 6.79 -10.29
CA ARG A 68 -11.12 6.17 -9.36
C ARG A 68 -12.13 7.20 -8.89
N GLN A 69 -13.40 6.81 -8.86
CA GLN A 69 -14.47 7.65 -8.32
C GLN A 69 -14.46 7.64 -6.79
N GLY A 70 -14.71 8.81 -6.18
CA GLY A 70 -14.79 8.96 -4.73
C GLY A 70 -13.50 8.63 -3.97
N TYR A 71 -12.37 8.48 -4.67
CA TYR A 71 -11.11 8.11 -4.06
C TYR A 71 -10.40 9.34 -3.48
N ARG A 72 -9.95 9.22 -2.23
CA ARG A 72 -9.18 10.25 -1.53
C ARG A 72 -7.78 9.73 -1.25
N ILE A 73 -6.78 10.39 -1.83
CA ILE A 73 -5.38 10.18 -1.49
C ILE A 73 -4.99 11.06 -0.30
N SER A 74 -4.07 10.60 0.54
CA SER A 74 -3.60 11.34 1.72
C SER A 74 -2.67 12.50 1.34
N SER A 75 -1.72 12.25 0.43
CA SER A 75 -0.80 13.25 -0.09
C SER A 75 -0.24 12.82 -1.44
N LEU A 76 0.17 13.80 -2.24
CA LEU A 76 0.90 13.61 -3.47
C LEU A 76 1.94 14.72 -3.59
N GLN A 77 3.13 14.43 -4.11
CA GLN A 77 4.09 15.47 -4.43
C GLN A 77 3.77 16.04 -5.81
N SER A 78 3.85 17.36 -5.99
CA SER A 78 3.54 17.98 -7.29
C SER A 78 4.43 17.47 -8.42
N VAL A 79 5.66 17.04 -8.12
CA VAL A 79 6.57 16.41 -9.10
C VAL A 79 6.03 15.07 -9.64
N ASP A 80 5.16 14.38 -8.89
CA ASP A 80 4.54 13.11 -9.30
C ASP A 80 3.41 13.32 -10.34
N ILE A 81 2.98 14.57 -10.58
CA ILE A 81 1.95 14.90 -11.57
C ILE A 81 2.45 14.66 -12.99
N TYR A 82 3.71 15.00 -13.30
CA TYR A 82 4.26 14.79 -14.65
C TYR A 82 4.18 13.31 -15.11
N PRO A 83 4.73 12.32 -14.37
CA PRO A 83 4.61 10.93 -14.80
C PRO A 83 3.17 10.43 -14.83
N LEU A 84 2.28 10.94 -13.95
CA LEU A 84 0.85 10.64 -13.99
C LEU A 84 0.21 11.12 -15.30
N MET A 85 0.51 12.36 -15.72
CA MET A 85 0.01 12.92 -16.98
C MET A 85 0.54 12.15 -18.19
N CYS A 86 1.82 11.76 -18.20
CA CYS A 86 2.38 10.90 -19.23
C CYS A 86 1.64 9.56 -19.32
N LYS A 87 1.35 8.91 -18.18
CA LYS A 87 0.58 7.66 -18.15
C LYS A 87 -0.83 7.84 -18.73
N LEU A 88 -1.54 8.91 -18.37
CA LEU A 88 -2.88 9.21 -18.86
C LEU A 88 -2.92 9.45 -20.38
N LEU A 89 -1.88 10.11 -20.91
CA LEU A 89 -1.75 10.43 -22.33
C LEU A 89 -1.07 9.32 -23.14
N SER A 90 -0.72 8.18 -22.52
CA SER A 90 0.04 7.09 -23.14
C SER A 90 1.38 7.55 -23.74
N LEU A 91 2.07 8.47 -23.07
CA LEU A 91 3.38 8.99 -23.46
C LEU A 91 4.50 8.37 -22.62
N PRO A 92 5.68 8.09 -23.21
CA PRO A 92 6.85 7.71 -22.43
C PRO A 92 7.35 8.93 -21.63
N PRO A 93 7.46 8.83 -20.29
CA PRO A 93 7.98 9.93 -19.49
C PRO A 93 9.49 10.13 -19.76
N GLN A 94 9.91 11.38 -19.88
CA GLN A 94 11.34 11.73 -19.90
C GLN A 94 11.93 11.69 -18.48
N PRO A 95 13.26 11.68 -18.31
CA PRO A 95 13.88 11.72 -16.99
C PRO A 95 13.34 12.87 -16.13
N ASN A 96 12.83 12.53 -14.95
CA ASN A 96 12.21 13.48 -14.01
C ASN A 96 12.33 12.96 -12.58
N ASN A 97 11.98 13.79 -11.59
CA ASN A 97 12.07 13.45 -10.17
C ASN A 97 10.75 12.92 -9.56
N GLY A 98 9.70 12.77 -10.36
CA GLY A 98 8.42 12.23 -9.94
C GLY A 98 8.43 10.71 -9.80
N THR A 99 7.61 10.18 -8.89
CA THR A 99 7.45 8.76 -8.60
C THR A 99 6.03 8.29 -8.93
N MET A 100 5.85 7.64 -10.08
CA MET A 100 4.53 7.18 -10.55
C MET A 100 3.80 6.28 -9.55
N THR A 101 4.54 5.45 -8.79
CA THR A 101 3.96 4.54 -7.79
C THR A 101 3.14 5.26 -6.71
N ARG A 102 3.43 6.52 -6.41
CA ARG A 102 2.65 7.33 -5.46
C ARG A 102 1.30 7.75 -6.01
N ALA A 103 1.21 7.95 -7.33
CA ALA A 103 -0.01 8.36 -8.02
C ALA A 103 -0.85 7.18 -8.53
N ARG A 104 -0.29 5.96 -8.62
CA ARG A 104 -0.94 4.81 -9.26
C ARG A 104 -2.35 4.51 -8.73
N CYS A 105 -2.57 4.64 -7.42
CA CYS A 105 -3.85 4.33 -6.80
C CYS A 105 -4.94 5.36 -7.09
N LEU A 106 -4.61 6.50 -7.70
CA LEU A 106 -5.59 7.43 -8.26
C LEU A 106 -6.30 6.83 -9.49
N LEU A 107 -5.67 5.88 -10.19
CA LEU A 107 -6.18 5.33 -11.44
C LEU A 107 -7.09 4.11 -11.23
N ALA A 108 -8.16 4.03 -12.00
CA ALA A 108 -9.14 2.96 -11.93
C ALA A 108 -8.58 1.61 -12.41
N ALA A 109 -7.66 1.63 -13.38
CA ALA A 109 -7.05 0.42 -13.94
C ALA A 109 -5.99 -0.23 -13.03
N GLU A 110 -5.47 0.51 -12.04
CA GLU A 110 -4.40 0.03 -11.15
C GLU A 110 -4.99 -0.69 -9.94
N SER A 111 -4.37 -1.78 -9.49
CA SER A 111 -4.76 -2.48 -8.26
C SER A 111 -3.91 -2.04 -7.08
N CYS A 112 -4.57 -1.62 -5.99
CA CYS A 112 -3.92 -1.17 -4.77
C CYS A 112 -4.54 -1.90 -3.59
N TRP A 113 -3.80 -2.89 -3.10
CA TRP A 113 -4.15 -3.67 -1.93
C TRP A 113 -3.56 -3.02 -0.68
N ASP A 114 -4.31 -3.09 0.41
CA ASP A 114 -3.79 -2.74 1.73
C ASP A 114 -2.84 -3.87 2.18
N VAL A 115 -1.54 -3.63 2.02
CA VAL A 115 -0.50 -4.64 2.28
C VAL A 115 -0.56 -5.17 3.71
N PRO A 116 -0.66 -4.35 4.77
CA PRO A 116 -0.92 -4.83 6.13
C PRO A 116 -2.12 -5.77 6.24
N LEU A 117 -3.24 -5.43 5.61
CA LEU A 117 -4.45 -6.25 5.66
C LEU A 117 -4.25 -7.60 4.96
N VAL A 118 -3.61 -7.60 3.79
CA VAL A 118 -3.28 -8.83 3.05
C VAL A 118 -2.33 -9.71 3.85
N ILE A 119 -1.29 -9.12 4.45
CA ILE A 119 -0.35 -9.87 5.32
C ILE A 119 -1.11 -10.47 6.50
N GLY A 120 -1.97 -9.71 7.17
CA GLY A 120 -2.78 -10.18 8.29
C GLY A 120 -3.67 -11.36 7.91
N LEU A 121 -4.33 -11.29 6.75
CA LEU A 121 -5.15 -12.39 6.22
C LEU A 121 -4.31 -13.65 5.93
N VAL A 122 -3.17 -13.50 5.25
CA VAL A 122 -2.29 -14.63 4.92
C VAL A 122 -1.76 -15.31 6.19
N VAL A 123 -1.26 -14.52 7.15
CA VAL A 123 -0.77 -15.05 8.43
C VAL A 123 -1.90 -15.74 9.20
N GLY A 124 -3.09 -15.13 9.25
CA GLY A 124 -4.26 -15.70 9.91
C GLY A 124 -4.69 -17.04 9.30
N VAL A 125 -4.73 -17.15 7.96
CA VAL A 125 -5.05 -18.39 7.26
C VAL A 125 -4.00 -19.47 7.53
N LEU A 126 -2.70 -19.13 7.50
CA LEU A 126 -1.63 -20.08 7.81
C LEU A 126 -1.76 -20.62 9.24
N LEU A 127 -2.01 -19.75 10.22
CA LEU A 127 -2.22 -20.16 11.61
C LEU A 127 -3.42 -21.09 11.76
N MET A 128 -4.55 -20.79 11.12
CA MET A 128 -5.73 -21.66 11.10
C MET A 128 -5.42 -23.04 10.51
N LEU A 129 -4.74 -23.10 9.36
CA LEU A 129 -4.37 -24.36 8.71
C LEU A 129 -3.43 -25.20 9.57
N THR A 130 -2.48 -24.57 10.26
CA THR A 130 -1.59 -25.26 11.21
C THR A 130 -2.36 -25.81 12.41
N ALA A 131 -3.32 -25.05 12.97
CA ALA A 131 -4.16 -25.52 14.06
C ALA A 131 -5.04 -26.71 13.65
N ILE A 132 -5.66 -26.65 12.46
CA ILE A 132 -6.49 -27.72 11.91
C ILE A 132 -5.66 -28.98 11.68
N THR A 133 -4.45 -28.87 11.12
CA THR A 133 -3.57 -30.03 10.89
C THR A 133 -3.08 -30.65 12.19
N VAL A 134 -2.75 -29.84 13.21
CA VAL A 134 -2.40 -30.34 14.55
C VAL A 134 -3.61 -31.04 15.19
N LEU A 135 -4.79 -30.44 15.13
CA LEU A 135 -6.03 -31.04 15.65
C LEU A 135 -6.34 -32.36 14.96
N PHE A 136 -6.24 -32.43 13.62
CA PHE A 136 -6.47 -33.64 12.86
C PHE A 136 -5.46 -34.75 13.21
N ARG A 137 -4.18 -34.41 13.38
CA ARG A 137 -3.17 -35.37 13.85
C ARG A 137 -3.47 -35.88 15.25
N TYR A 138 -3.90 -35.00 16.15
CA TYR A 138 -4.26 -35.35 17.52
C TYR A 138 -5.53 -36.22 17.59
N LEU A 139 -6.55 -35.92 16.78
CA LEU A 139 -7.76 -36.75 16.69
C LEU A 139 -7.46 -38.09 16.02
N SER A 140 -6.56 -38.13 15.04
CA SER A 140 -6.15 -39.36 14.36
C SER A 140 -5.26 -40.25 15.25
N SER A 141 -4.38 -39.68 16.08
CA SER A 141 -3.57 -40.45 17.03
C SER A 141 -4.38 -41.01 18.20
N ARG A 142 -5.54 -40.40 18.50
CA ARG A 142 -6.51 -40.90 19.49
C ARG A 142 -7.47 -41.96 18.97
N ARG A 143 -7.46 -42.29 17.67
CA ARG A 143 -8.23 -43.43 17.18
C ARG A 143 -7.59 -44.71 17.72
N PRO A 144 -8.28 -45.51 18.54
CA PRO A 144 -7.78 -46.83 18.91
C PRO A 144 -7.63 -47.67 17.63
N PRO A 145 -6.66 -48.62 17.58
CA PRO A 145 -6.55 -49.54 16.46
C PRO A 145 -7.90 -50.24 16.31
N GLY A 146 -8.57 -50.02 15.17
CA GLY A 146 -9.86 -50.64 14.90
C GLY A 146 -9.68 -52.15 14.82
N SER A 147 -10.09 -52.85 15.87
CA SER A 147 -10.30 -54.29 15.86
C SER A 147 -11.59 -54.62 15.10
N ARG A 148 -11.50 -54.73 13.78
CA ARG A 148 -12.43 -55.60 13.05
C ARG A 148 -11.62 -56.69 12.36
N PRO A 149 -11.54 -57.91 12.93
CA PRO A 149 -11.13 -59.04 12.14
C PRO A 149 -12.13 -59.21 11.00
N PHE A 150 -11.64 -59.51 9.80
CA PHE A 150 -12.46 -59.94 8.68
C PHE A 150 -13.31 -61.15 9.13
N GLN A 151 -14.62 -60.96 9.27
CA GLN A 151 -15.55 -62.06 9.45
C GLN A 151 -15.85 -62.63 8.06
N ARG A 152 -15.15 -63.72 7.72
CA ARG A 152 -15.44 -64.52 6.52
C ARG A 152 -16.83 -65.10 6.71
N LEU A 153 -17.76 -64.83 5.79
CA LEU A 153 -19.07 -65.47 5.73
C LEU A 153 -18.82 -66.99 5.72
N GLN A 154 -19.25 -67.71 6.76
CA GLN A 154 -19.40 -69.15 6.65
C GLN A 154 -20.64 -69.37 5.80
N VAL A 155 -20.42 -69.88 4.59
CA VAL A 155 -21.47 -70.48 3.79
C VAL A 155 -21.68 -71.84 4.46
N ASP A 156 -22.83 -72.00 5.12
CA ASP A 156 -23.33 -73.32 5.45
C ASP A 156 -23.64 -73.99 4.10
N ASP A 157 -22.78 -74.91 3.69
CA ASP A 157 -23.11 -75.84 2.62
C ASP A 157 -24.22 -76.74 3.20
N ASP A 158 -25.47 -76.37 2.92
CA ASP A 158 -26.63 -77.24 3.10
C ASP A 158 -26.36 -78.51 2.29
N ASP A 159 -26.13 -79.63 2.98
CA ASP A 159 -26.12 -80.98 2.42
C ASP A 159 -27.53 -81.28 1.88
N ASP A 160 -27.80 -80.84 0.64
CA ASP A 160 -28.82 -81.41 -0.23
C ASP A 160 -28.39 -82.84 -0.56
N ASP A 161 -29.14 -83.85 -0.10
CA ASP A 161 -29.49 -85.05 -0.88
C ASP A 161 -30.41 -85.98 -0.06
N ASP A 162 -31.71 -85.69 -0.08
CA ASP A 162 -32.75 -86.68 0.28
C ASP A 162 -33.52 -87.03 -1.01
N PRO A 163 -33.34 -88.23 -1.61
CA PRO A 163 -34.02 -88.59 -2.84
C PRO A 163 -35.51 -88.90 -2.59
N MET A 164 -36.38 -88.20 -3.34
CA MET A 164 -37.81 -88.47 -3.34
C MET A 164 -38.15 -89.82 -4.01
N LEU A 165 -38.71 -90.73 -3.20
CA LEU A 165 -39.77 -91.72 -3.44
C LEU A 165 -39.76 -92.60 -4.72
N GLU A 166 -39.81 -93.92 -4.49
CA GLU A 166 -40.88 -94.79 -5.03
C GLU A 166 -41.77 -95.29 -3.88
#